data_AF-A0AB37IUU3-F1
#
_entry.id   AF-A0AB37IUU3-F1
#
_cell.length_a   1.000
_cell.length_b   1.000
_cell.length_c   1.000
_cell.angle_alpha   90.00
_cell.angle_beta   90.00
_cell.angle_gamma   90.00
#
_symmetry.space_group_name_H-M   'P 1'
#
loop_
_entity.id
_entity.type
_entity.pdbx_description
1 polymer ?
#
loop_
_entity_poly.entity_id
_entity_poly.type
_entity_poly.pdbx_seq_one_letter_code
_entity_poly.pdbx_strand_id
1 'polypeptide(L)'
;MVLSEESGRVKYESAKLINSIEMIMYLINKSYVSLGSRHIPEEIERMRELPIGFPGHYRRLIEADTLRSIKESATSLLRCTGEKIEEIKYRVKGKKKLDSQALTGSYEEIYSNWRNKMELAAKTDNKYLSLMTAASCQRFYDEMREEYEGVSIDLMKHFDINDLQRSARTFDGAMEEYRLLYDENRVQVKKYQTIEEFEEDYLA
;
A
#
# COMPACT_ATOMS: atom_id res chain seq x y z
N MET A 1 17.26 -6.05 -2.30
CA MET A 1 18.40 -5.60 -3.13
C MET A 1 19.60 -6.48 -2.81
N VAL A 2 20.08 -7.28 -3.77
CA VAL A 2 21.32 -8.07 -3.59
C VAL A 2 22.48 -7.19 -4.04
N LEU A 3 23.13 -6.52 -3.10
CA LEU A 3 24.41 -5.87 -3.37
C LEU A 3 25.50 -6.95 -3.43
N SER A 4 26.39 -6.85 -4.43
CA SER A 4 27.58 -7.69 -4.57
C SER A 4 28.40 -7.74 -3.27
N GLU A 5 29.23 -8.75 -3.08
CA GLU A 5 30.15 -8.80 -1.92
C GLU A 5 31.51 -8.13 -2.23
N GLU A 6 31.74 -7.77 -3.49
CA GLU A 6 32.95 -7.07 -3.93
C GLU A 6 32.86 -5.58 -3.58
N SER A 7 33.69 -5.12 -2.64
CA SER A 7 33.67 -3.75 -2.10
C SER A 7 33.63 -2.63 -3.17
N GLY A 8 34.41 -2.76 -4.24
CA GLY A 8 34.43 -1.77 -5.33
C GLY A 8 33.12 -1.71 -6.12
N ARG A 9 32.53 -2.87 -6.40
CA ARG A 9 31.25 -2.98 -7.12
C ARG A 9 30.09 -2.42 -6.29
N VAL A 10 30.11 -2.65 -4.98
CA VAL A 10 29.08 -2.15 -4.06
C VAL A 10 29.06 -0.63 -4.01
N LYS A 11 30.23 0.00 -3.91
CA LYS A 11 30.35 1.46 -3.93
C LYS A 11 29.86 2.07 -5.24
N TYR A 12 30.13 1.40 -6.35
CA TYR A 12 29.64 1.84 -7.65
C TYR A 12 28.12 1.74 -7.77
N GLU A 13 27.52 0.61 -7.33
CA GLU A 13 26.07 0.46 -7.33
C GLU A 13 25.37 1.44 -6.37
N SER A 14 25.97 1.76 -5.21
CA SER A 14 25.42 2.81 -4.33
C SER A 14 25.47 4.20 -4.96
N ALA A 15 26.52 4.52 -5.74
CA ALA A 15 26.59 5.78 -6.47
C ALA A 15 25.50 5.87 -7.57
N LYS A 16 25.25 4.78 -8.30
CA LYS A 16 24.15 4.70 -9.27
C LYS A 16 22.78 4.87 -8.60
N LEU A 17 22.61 4.29 -7.42
CA LEU A 17 21.40 4.45 -6.62
C LEU A 17 21.19 5.90 -6.22
N ILE A 18 22.21 6.55 -5.67
CA ILE A 18 22.19 7.98 -5.33
C ILE A 18 21.75 8.80 -6.55
N ASN A 19 22.39 8.59 -7.70
CA ASN A 19 22.07 9.35 -8.90
C ASN A 19 20.63 9.12 -9.38
N SER A 20 20.12 7.89 -9.31
CA SER A 20 18.73 7.60 -9.66
C SER A 20 17.76 8.33 -8.73
N ILE A 21 18.07 8.38 -7.43
CA ILE A 21 17.24 9.03 -6.42
C ILE A 21 17.29 10.56 -6.57
N GLU A 22 18.44 11.14 -6.90
CA GLU A 22 18.55 12.56 -7.27
C GLU A 22 17.59 12.91 -8.42
N MET A 23 17.59 12.11 -9.49
CA MET A 23 16.68 12.31 -10.64
C MET A 23 15.21 12.23 -10.22
N ILE A 24 14.85 11.30 -9.34
CA ILE A 24 13.49 11.20 -8.80
C ILE A 24 13.14 12.47 -8.00
N MET A 25 14.03 12.98 -7.16
CA MET A 25 13.78 14.22 -6.41
C MET A 25 13.58 15.41 -7.36
N TYR A 26 14.33 15.48 -8.45
CA TYR A 26 14.18 16.53 -9.46
C TYR A 26 12.80 16.47 -10.13
N LEU A 27 12.35 15.27 -10.49
CA LEU A 27 11.03 15.06 -11.07
C LEU A 27 9.90 15.43 -10.10
N ILE A 28 9.99 14.99 -8.84
CA ILE A 28 9.00 15.30 -7.80
C ILE A 28 8.90 16.80 -7.56
N ASN A 29 10.05 17.49 -7.52
CA ASN A 29 10.12 18.93 -7.28
C ASN A 29 9.90 19.78 -8.53
N LYS A 30 9.86 19.16 -9.71
CA LYS A 30 9.83 19.84 -11.03
C LYS A 30 10.94 20.89 -11.14
N SER A 31 12.12 20.57 -10.61
CA SER A 31 13.25 21.48 -10.42
C SER A 31 14.56 20.70 -10.51
N TYR A 32 15.61 21.33 -11.03
CA TYR A 32 16.95 20.77 -11.10
C TYR A 32 17.92 21.61 -10.27
N VAL A 33 18.99 20.97 -9.82
CA VAL A 33 20.20 21.63 -9.31
C VAL A 33 20.87 22.46 -10.40
N SER A 34 21.54 23.54 -10.01
CA SER A 34 22.03 24.57 -10.92
C SER A 34 23.50 24.92 -10.75
N LEU A 35 24.11 24.57 -9.61
CA LEU A 35 25.49 24.94 -9.26
C LEU A 35 26.51 23.85 -9.62
N GLY A 36 26.08 22.81 -10.36
CA GLY A 36 26.93 21.71 -10.81
C GLY A 36 27.12 20.60 -9.77
N SER A 37 27.80 19.51 -10.17
CA SER A 37 27.83 18.25 -9.41
C SER A 37 28.37 18.36 -7.98
N ARG A 38 29.26 19.32 -7.73
CA ARG A 38 29.84 19.56 -6.40
C ARG A 38 28.81 20.00 -5.37
N HIS A 39 27.76 20.68 -5.81
CA HIS A 39 26.78 21.33 -4.93
C HIS A 39 25.45 20.57 -4.86
N ILE A 40 25.37 19.39 -5.48
CA ILE A 40 24.16 18.57 -5.51
C ILE A 40 23.67 18.23 -4.10
N PRO A 41 24.52 17.77 -3.16
CA PRO A 41 24.04 17.44 -1.82
C PRO A 41 23.42 18.62 -1.09
N GLU A 42 23.97 19.84 -1.25
CA GLU A 42 23.43 21.03 -0.59
C GLU A 42 22.19 21.57 -1.29
N GLU A 43 22.11 21.49 -2.62
CA GLU A 43 20.95 21.96 -3.38
C GLU A 43 19.75 21.01 -3.23
N ILE A 44 19.97 19.70 -3.26
CA ILE A 44 18.88 18.72 -3.16
C ILE A 44 18.19 18.76 -1.80
N GLU A 45 18.93 18.99 -0.72
CA GLU A 45 18.38 19.09 0.64
C GLU A 45 17.51 20.34 0.86
N ARG A 46 17.62 21.34 -0.02
CA ARG A 46 16.81 22.56 0.00
C ARG A 46 15.55 22.45 -0.85
N MET A 47 15.35 21.32 -1.52
CA MET A 47 14.16 21.08 -2.31
C MET A 47 12.91 21.03 -1.41
N ARG A 48 11.79 21.49 -1.96
CA ARG A 48 10.55 21.68 -1.20
C ARG A 48 9.89 20.36 -0.82
N GLU A 49 9.94 19.40 -1.72
CA GLU A 49 9.25 18.11 -1.62
C GLU A 49 10.29 17.00 -1.46
N LEU A 50 10.63 16.70 -0.20
CA LEU A 50 11.56 15.63 0.17
C LEU A 50 10.85 14.56 1.01
N PRO A 51 11.26 13.28 0.90
CA PRO A 51 10.82 12.25 1.83
C PRO A 51 11.21 12.58 3.28
N ILE A 52 10.41 12.12 4.23
CA ILE A 52 10.73 12.26 5.66
C ILE A 52 12.07 11.56 5.94
N GLY A 53 13.00 12.29 6.57
CA GLY A 53 14.33 11.78 6.91
C GLY A 53 15.31 11.69 5.74
N PHE A 54 14.93 12.11 4.53
CA PHE A 54 15.76 12.02 3.32
C PHE A 54 17.18 12.59 3.50
N PRO A 55 17.39 13.84 3.97
CA PRO A 55 18.75 14.39 4.10
C PRO A 55 19.68 13.51 4.94
N GLY A 56 19.16 12.94 6.04
CA GLY A 56 19.94 12.08 6.92
C GLY A 56 20.26 10.73 6.30
N HIS A 57 19.34 10.12 5.55
CA HIS A 57 19.63 8.87 4.84
C HIS A 57 20.57 9.07 3.66
N TYR A 58 20.43 10.20 2.97
CA TYR A 58 21.22 10.59 1.81
C TYR A 58 22.69 10.79 2.18
N ARG A 59 22.98 11.64 3.17
CA ARG A 59 24.35 11.86 3.68
C ARG A 59 25.00 10.57 4.18
N ARG A 60 24.26 9.77 4.96
CA ARG A 60 24.77 8.49 5.48
C ARG A 60 25.21 7.52 4.38
N LEU A 61 24.51 7.49 3.25
CA LEU A 61 24.91 6.64 2.13
C LEU A 61 26.16 7.18 1.40
N ILE A 62 26.29 8.50 1.28
CA ILE A 62 27.49 9.14 0.71
C ILE A 62 28.73 8.82 1.56
N GLU A 63 28.58 8.86 2.88
CA GLU A 63 29.67 8.67 3.84
C GLU A 63 29.95 7.19 4.17
N ALA A 64 29.12 6.26 3.68
CA ALA A 64 29.23 4.84 4.01
C ALA A 64 30.49 4.19 3.42
N ASP A 65 31.29 3.55 4.28
CA ASP A 65 32.59 2.98 3.94
C ASP A 65 32.66 1.45 4.03
N THR A 66 31.68 0.81 4.66
CA THR A 66 31.57 -0.64 4.81
C THR A 66 30.38 -1.21 4.04
N LEU A 67 30.48 -2.48 3.64
CA LEU A 67 29.36 -3.19 2.99
C LEU A 67 28.06 -3.11 3.81
N ARG A 68 28.17 -3.22 5.14
CA ARG A 68 27.04 -3.13 6.05
C ARG A 68 26.42 -1.73 6.05
N SER A 69 27.23 -0.69 6.24
CA SER A 69 26.73 0.70 6.27
C SER A 69 26.14 1.13 4.93
N ILE A 70 26.71 0.67 3.80
CA ILE A 70 26.14 0.90 2.47
C ILE A 70 24.78 0.22 2.35
N LYS A 71 24.67 -1.07 2.72
CA LYS A 71 23.40 -1.83 2.67
C LYS A 71 22.31 -1.18 3.52
N GLU A 72 22.62 -0.80 4.75
CA GLU A 72 21.65 -0.20 5.69
C GLU A 72 21.19 1.19 5.21
N SER A 73 22.13 2.03 4.80
CA SER A 73 21.83 3.40 4.34
C SER A 73 21.07 3.40 3.02
N ALA A 74 21.47 2.53 2.07
CA ALA A 74 20.79 2.38 0.79
C ALA A 74 19.36 1.86 0.96
N THR A 75 19.16 0.85 1.81
CA THR A 75 17.83 0.34 2.15
C THR A 75 16.94 1.44 2.72
N SER A 76 17.47 2.23 3.65
CA SER A 76 16.71 3.30 4.28
C SER A 76 16.34 4.42 3.31
N LEU A 77 17.28 4.84 2.46
CA LEU A 77 17.06 5.86 1.44
C LEU A 77 16.05 5.41 0.37
N LEU A 78 16.14 4.14 -0.06
CA LEU A 78 15.16 3.53 -0.96
C LEU A 78 13.76 3.52 -0.35
N ARG A 79 13.65 3.12 0.91
CA ARG A 79 12.36 3.03 1.61
C ARG A 79 11.67 4.39 1.69
N CYS A 80 12.34 5.43 2.20
CA CYS A 80 11.71 6.75 2.30
C CYS A 80 11.40 7.32 0.90
N THR A 81 12.27 7.09 -0.10
CA THR A 81 12.00 7.51 -1.48
C THR A 81 10.77 6.80 -2.06
N GLY A 82 10.62 5.50 -1.83
CA GLY A 82 9.45 4.72 -2.23
C GLY A 82 8.16 5.22 -1.58
N GLU A 83 8.18 5.45 -0.26
CA GLU A 83 7.06 6.03 0.48
C GLU A 83 6.62 7.38 -0.13
N LYS A 84 7.59 8.25 -0.49
CA LYS A 84 7.29 9.53 -1.15
C LYS A 84 6.74 9.36 -2.58
N ILE A 85 7.25 8.40 -3.35
CA ILE A 85 6.72 8.12 -4.69
C ILE A 85 5.25 7.69 -4.60
N GLU A 86 4.89 6.82 -3.66
CA GLU A 86 3.51 6.40 -3.46
C GLU A 86 2.61 7.56 -3.02
N GLU A 87 3.09 8.43 -2.12
CA GLU A 87 2.40 9.68 -1.76
C GLU A 87 2.12 10.56 -2.99
N ILE A 88 3.14 10.76 -3.84
CA ILE A 88 3.00 11.56 -5.06
C ILE A 88 2.04 10.90 -6.04
N LYS A 89 2.16 9.59 -6.30
CA LYS A 89 1.26 8.83 -7.17
C LYS A 89 -0.19 9.00 -6.72
N TYR A 90 -0.48 8.84 -5.43
CA TYR A 90 -1.81 9.03 -4.88
C TYR A 90 -2.32 10.46 -5.10
N ARG A 91 -1.44 11.47 -5.00
CA ARG A 91 -1.80 12.87 -5.24
C ARG A 91 -2.08 13.21 -6.70
N VAL A 92 -1.37 12.59 -7.65
CA VAL A 92 -1.54 12.87 -9.10
C VAL A 92 -2.53 11.95 -9.80
N LYS A 93 -2.78 10.76 -9.26
CA LYS A 93 -3.79 9.85 -9.80
C LYS A 93 -5.17 10.42 -9.50
N GLY A 94 -5.83 10.94 -10.53
CA GLY A 94 -7.24 11.27 -10.44
C GLY A 94 -8.01 9.98 -10.17
N LYS A 95 -8.79 9.96 -9.09
CA LYS A 95 -9.68 8.84 -8.80
C LYS A 95 -10.86 8.87 -9.74
N LYS A 96 -11.34 7.70 -10.13
CA LYS A 96 -12.59 7.56 -10.87
C LYS A 96 -13.76 7.85 -9.92
N LYS A 97 -14.87 8.33 -10.46
CA LYS A 97 -16.12 8.30 -9.70
C LYS A 97 -16.51 6.84 -9.47
N LEU A 98 -16.90 6.52 -8.25
CA LEU A 98 -17.48 5.22 -7.95
C LEU A 98 -18.81 5.09 -8.70
N ASP A 99 -19.01 3.98 -9.39
CA ASP A 99 -20.24 3.68 -10.11
C ASP A 99 -20.70 2.24 -9.83
N SER A 100 -21.87 1.89 -10.36
CA SER A 100 -22.47 0.57 -10.15
C SER A 100 -21.62 -0.56 -10.73
N GLN A 101 -20.90 -0.33 -11.83
CA GLN A 101 -20.06 -1.34 -12.47
C GLN A 101 -18.84 -1.66 -11.62
N ALA A 102 -18.21 -0.65 -11.02
CA ALA A 102 -17.09 -0.82 -10.10
C ALA A 102 -17.45 -1.64 -8.85
N LEU A 103 -18.71 -1.54 -8.40
CA LEU A 103 -19.17 -2.24 -7.20
C LEU A 103 -19.71 -3.64 -7.48
N THR A 104 -20.32 -3.88 -8.64
CA THR A 104 -20.99 -5.16 -8.93
C THR A 104 -20.06 -6.35 -8.70
N GLY A 105 -20.46 -7.26 -7.79
CA GLY A 105 -19.72 -8.49 -7.45
C GLY A 105 -18.67 -8.33 -6.34
N SER A 106 -18.30 -7.11 -5.95
CA SER A 106 -17.22 -6.87 -4.99
C SER A 106 -17.57 -7.21 -3.54
N TYR A 107 -18.81 -6.96 -3.10
CA TYR A 107 -19.30 -7.40 -1.79
C TYR A 107 -19.35 -8.94 -1.71
N GLU A 108 -19.78 -9.59 -2.79
CA GLU A 108 -19.81 -11.04 -2.91
C GLU A 108 -18.39 -11.63 -2.87
N GLU A 109 -17.43 -10.97 -3.52
CA GLU A 109 -16.01 -11.29 -3.41
C GLU A 109 -15.53 -11.20 -1.96
N ILE A 110 -15.89 -10.14 -1.23
CA ILE A 110 -15.52 -10.00 0.18
C ILE A 110 -16.06 -11.15 1.02
N TYR A 111 -17.34 -11.46 0.82
CA TYR A 111 -18.02 -12.53 1.54
C TYR A 111 -17.37 -13.89 1.26
N SER A 112 -17.16 -14.22 -0.01
CA SER A 112 -16.61 -15.50 -0.45
C SER A 112 -15.15 -15.68 -0.03
N ASN A 113 -14.32 -14.65 -0.22
CA ASN A 113 -12.88 -14.76 0.01
C ASN A 113 -12.49 -14.68 1.48
N TRP A 114 -13.20 -13.90 2.31
CA TRP A 114 -12.69 -13.54 3.64
C TRP A 114 -13.67 -13.77 4.79
N ARG A 115 -14.97 -13.50 4.63
CA ARG A 115 -15.92 -13.51 5.76
C ARG A 115 -15.91 -14.84 6.53
N ASN A 116 -16.01 -15.96 5.82
CA ASN A 116 -16.01 -17.29 6.46
C ASN A 116 -14.66 -17.67 7.07
N LYS A 117 -13.54 -17.17 6.52
CA LYS A 117 -12.20 -17.37 7.08
C LYS A 117 -12.02 -16.61 8.38
N MET A 118 -12.55 -15.38 8.46
CA MET A 118 -12.51 -14.59 9.69
C MET A 118 -13.33 -15.26 10.80
N GLU A 119 -14.54 -15.71 10.48
CA GLU A 119 -15.37 -16.42 11.46
C GLU A 119 -14.70 -17.73 11.92
N LEU A 120 -14.13 -18.50 11.00
CA LEU A 120 -13.38 -19.71 11.33
C LEU A 120 -12.18 -19.40 12.23
N ALA A 121 -11.44 -18.32 11.94
CA ALA A 121 -10.31 -17.89 12.76
C ALA A 121 -10.73 -17.60 14.21
N ALA A 122 -11.85 -16.91 14.40
CA ALA A 122 -12.38 -16.61 15.72
C ALA A 122 -12.91 -17.86 16.45
N LYS A 123 -13.53 -18.80 15.73
CA LYS A 123 -14.01 -20.08 16.28
C LYS A 123 -12.87 -21.02 16.70
N THR A 124 -11.72 -20.93 16.04
CA THR A 124 -10.58 -21.85 16.24
C THR A 124 -9.40 -21.22 16.99
N ASP A 125 -9.57 -20.01 17.51
CA ASP A 125 -8.52 -19.20 18.14
C ASP A 125 -7.24 -19.03 17.27
N ASN A 126 -7.42 -18.95 15.95
CA ASN A 126 -6.32 -18.90 14.99
C ASN A 126 -5.93 -17.45 14.68
N LYS A 127 -4.99 -16.90 15.47
CA LYS A 127 -4.48 -15.53 15.31
C LYS A 127 -3.88 -15.26 13.93
N TYR A 128 -3.12 -16.19 13.38
CA TYR A 128 -2.53 -16.04 12.04
C TYR A 128 -3.61 -15.91 10.97
N LEU A 129 -4.59 -16.82 10.96
CA LEU A 129 -5.69 -16.79 10.00
C LEU A 129 -6.50 -15.50 10.14
N SER A 130 -6.75 -15.04 11.36
CA SER A 130 -7.47 -13.78 11.61
C SER A 130 -6.72 -12.58 11.03
N LEU A 131 -5.44 -12.41 11.37
CA LEU A 131 -4.62 -11.29 10.88
C LEU A 131 -4.49 -11.30 9.36
N MET A 132 -4.18 -12.45 8.77
CA MET A 132 -3.99 -12.55 7.32
C MET A 132 -5.31 -12.34 6.56
N THR A 133 -6.44 -12.76 7.12
CA THR A 133 -7.76 -12.51 6.52
C THR A 133 -8.10 -11.02 6.57
N ALA A 134 -7.92 -10.36 7.73
CA ALA A 134 -8.17 -8.93 7.87
C ALA A 134 -7.26 -8.09 6.97
N ALA A 135 -5.96 -8.37 6.96
CA ALA A 135 -5.00 -7.64 6.14
C ALA A 135 -5.26 -7.83 4.63
N SER A 136 -5.65 -9.05 4.21
CA SER A 136 -5.98 -9.33 2.81
C SER A 136 -7.23 -8.58 2.36
N CYS A 137 -8.26 -8.50 3.21
CA CYS A 137 -9.47 -7.70 2.93
C CYS A 137 -9.20 -6.18 3.00
N GLN A 138 -8.36 -5.71 3.93
CA GLN A 138 -7.97 -4.30 3.97
C GLN A 138 -7.27 -3.88 2.68
N ARG A 139 -6.38 -4.72 2.14
CA ARG A 139 -5.73 -4.46 0.85
C ARG A 139 -6.76 -4.28 -0.27
N PHE A 140 -7.83 -5.07 -0.29
CA PHE A 140 -8.92 -4.89 -1.25
C PHE A 140 -9.60 -3.51 -1.07
N TYR A 141 -9.90 -3.08 0.16
CA TYR A 141 -10.45 -1.75 0.42
C TYR A 141 -9.48 -0.62 0.02
N ASP A 142 -8.19 -0.82 0.21
CA ASP A 142 -7.16 0.14 -0.21
C ASP A 142 -7.08 0.24 -1.74
N GLU A 143 -7.15 -0.88 -2.45
CA GLU A 143 -7.22 -0.91 -3.92
C GLU A 143 -8.47 -0.17 -4.45
N MET A 144 -9.64 -0.41 -3.84
CA MET A 144 -10.87 0.33 -4.17
C MET A 144 -10.73 1.82 -3.86
N ARG A 145 -10.12 2.19 -2.74
CA ARG A 145 -9.83 3.58 -2.36
C ARG A 145 -8.85 4.24 -3.32
N GLU A 146 -7.83 3.54 -3.79
CA GLU A 146 -6.83 4.08 -4.72
C GLU A 146 -7.39 4.33 -6.12
N GLU A 147 -8.43 3.60 -6.51
CA GLU A 147 -9.04 3.71 -7.82
C GLU A 147 -10.26 4.65 -7.82
N TYR A 148 -11.06 4.66 -6.75
CA TYR A 148 -12.37 5.31 -6.71
C TYR A 148 -12.54 6.34 -5.58
N GLU A 149 -13.24 7.43 -5.89
CA GLU A 149 -13.70 8.42 -4.90
C GLU A 149 -14.75 7.81 -3.97
N GLY A 150 -14.84 8.31 -2.72
CA GLY A 150 -15.89 7.93 -1.77
C GLY A 150 -15.63 6.65 -0.96
N VAL A 151 -14.68 5.79 -1.37
CA VAL A 151 -14.34 4.57 -0.61
C VAL A 151 -13.39 4.90 0.55
N SER A 152 -13.83 4.67 1.79
CA SER A 152 -13.04 4.98 3.00
C SER A 152 -13.30 4.00 4.14
N ILE A 153 -12.93 2.73 3.96
CA ILE A 153 -13.07 1.69 5.00
C ILE A 153 -11.69 1.34 5.56
N ASP A 154 -11.59 1.34 6.89
CA ASP A 154 -10.38 1.00 7.64
C ASP A 154 -10.70 -0.07 8.69
N LEU A 155 -10.71 -1.30 8.22
CA LEU A 155 -10.91 -2.51 9.01
C LEU A 155 -9.82 -2.65 10.09
N MET A 156 -8.58 -2.30 9.74
CA MET A 156 -7.42 -2.51 10.62
C MET A 156 -7.40 -1.57 11.82
N LYS A 157 -8.02 -0.39 11.75
CA LYS A 157 -8.13 0.58 12.85
C LYS A 157 -8.70 -0.01 14.15
N HIS A 158 -9.63 -0.94 14.05
CA HIS A 158 -10.33 -1.54 15.19
C HIS A 158 -10.10 -3.05 15.30
N PHE A 159 -9.14 -3.59 14.54
CA PHE A 159 -8.73 -4.99 14.62
C PHE A 159 -7.92 -5.24 15.89
N ASP A 160 -8.21 -6.35 16.58
CA ASP A 160 -7.54 -6.74 17.83
C ASP A 160 -7.11 -8.21 17.78
N ILE A 161 -5.82 -8.44 17.63
CA ILE A 161 -5.23 -9.79 17.53
C ILE A 161 -5.36 -10.60 18.83
N ASN A 162 -5.68 -9.95 19.95
CA ASN A 162 -5.86 -10.61 21.24
C ASN A 162 -7.33 -10.86 21.57
N ASP A 163 -8.27 -10.33 20.77
CA ASP A 163 -9.70 -10.61 20.87
C ASP A 163 -10.26 -10.93 19.48
N LEU A 164 -10.16 -12.21 19.08
CA LEU A 164 -10.56 -12.64 17.74
C LEU A 164 -12.07 -12.57 17.52
N GLN A 165 -12.87 -12.69 18.59
CA GLN A 165 -14.32 -12.54 18.52
C GLN A 165 -14.70 -11.08 18.25
N ARG A 166 -14.01 -10.13 18.88
CA ARG A 166 -14.13 -8.72 18.55
C ARG A 166 -13.65 -8.43 17.13
N SER A 167 -12.52 -8.99 16.71
CA SER A 167 -12.01 -8.83 15.35
C SER A 167 -12.98 -9.34 14.28
N ALA A 168 -13.66 -10.46 14.53
CA ALA A 168 -14.72 -10.94 13.64
C ALA A 168 -15.89 -9.97 13.55
N ARG A 169 -16.33 -9.38 14.68
CA ARG A 169 -17.36 -8.32 14.67
C ARG A 169 -16.90 -7.04 13.97
N THR A 170 -15.63 -6.65 14.14
CA THR A 170 -15.04 -5.52 13.40
C THR A 170 -15.05 -5.80 11.90
N PHE A 171 -14.75 -7.03 11.49
CA PHE A 171 -14.81 -7.46 10.10
C PHE A 171 -16.22 -7.35 9.52
N ASP A 172 -17.22 -7.91 10.22
CA ASP A 172 -18.62 -7.81 9.80
C ASP A 172 -19.07 -6.32 9.72
N GLY A 173 -18.62 -5.48 10.65
CA GLY A 173 -18.86 -4.03 10.62
C GLY A 173 -18.27 -3.35 9.38
N ALA A 174 -17.02 -3.67 9.02
CA ALA A 174 -16.39 -3.14 7.81
C ALA A 174 -17.10 -3.61 6.53
N MET A 175 -17.62 -4.84 6.51
CA MET A 175 -18.47 -5.32 5.41
C MET A 175 -19.76 -4.51 5.31
N GLU A 176 -20.43 -4.21 6.42
CA GLU A 176 -21.63 -3.38 6.40
C GLU A 176 -21.35 -1.94 5.95
N GLU A 177 -20.22 -1.35 6.36
CA GLU A 177 -19.76 -0.07 5.82
C GLU A 177 -19.57 -0.13 4.29
N TYR A 178 -18.97 -1.21 3.78
CA TYR A 178 -18.86 -1.41 2.33
C TYR A 178 -20.21 -1.60 1.64
N ARG A 179 -21.18 -2.25 2.31
CA ARG A 179 -22.54 -2.44 1.80
C ARG A 179 -23.28 -1.11 1.61
N LEU A 180 -22.96 -0.08 2.39
CA LEU A 180 -23.54 1.25 2.18
C LEU A 180 -23.17 1.82 0.80
N LEU A 181 -21.98 1.50 0.28
CA LEU A 181 -21.58 1.90 -1.07
C LEU A 181 -22.48 1.28 -2.13
N TYR A 182 -22.92 0.02 -1.94
CA TYR A 182 -23.91 -0.62 -2.80
C TYR A 182 -25.24 0.11 -2.75
N ASP A 183 -25.74 0.39 -1.55
CA ASP A 183 -27.02 1.07 -1.34
C ASP A 183 -27.04 2.46 -2.00
N GLU A 184 -25.97 3.24 -1.81
CA GLU A 184 -25.79 4.58 -2.39
C GLU A 184 -25.73 4.56 -3.92
N ASN A 185 -25.15 3.51 -4.51
CA ASN A 185 -25.01 3.32 -5.95
C ASN A 185 -26.11 2.45 -6.57
N ARG A 186 -27.16 2.12 -5.79
CA ARG A 186 -28.30 1.29 -6.21
C ARG A 186 -27.90 -0.08 -6.77
N VAL A 187 -26.82 -0.64 -6.24
CA VAL A 187 -26.37 -2.01 -6.55
C VAL A 187 -27.00 -2.95 -5.54
N GLN A 188 -27.57 -4.05 -6.02
CA GLN A 188 -28.11 -5.08 -5.14
C GLN A 188 -27.05 -6.13 -4.83
N VAL A 189 -26.98 -6.53 -3.56
CA VAL A 189 -26.18 -7.69 -3.16
C VAL A 189 -26.86 -8.94 -3.68
N LYS A 190 -26.15 -9.72 -4.49
CA LYS A 190 -26.61 -11.01 -4.99
C LYS A 190 -26.50 -12.06 -3.90
N LYS A 191 -27.60 -12.76 -3.64
CA LYS A 191 -27.68 -13.85 -2.67
C LYS A 191 -28.50 -14.97 -3.29
N TYR A 192 -27.99 -16.19 -3.19
CA TYR A 192 -28.64 -17.40 -3.66
C TYR A 192 -28.89 -18.29 -2.45
N GLN A 193 -30.07 -18.90 -2.39
CA GLN A 193 -30.43 -19.84 -1.32
C GLN A 193 -29.86 -21.23 -1.60
N THR A 194 -29.66 -21.58 -2.87
CA THR A 194 -29.12 -22.86 -3.28
C THR A 194 -28.03 -22.70 -4.35
N ILE A 195 -27.26 -23.77 -4.56
CA ILE A 195 -26.23 -23.78 -5.60
C ILE A 195 -26.84 -23.81 -7.00
N GLU A 196 -28.03 -24.41 -7.14
CA GLU A 196 -28.79 -24.46 -8.39
C GLU A 196 -29.25 -23.06 -8.81
N GLU A 197 -29.76 -22.24 -7.87
CA GLU A 197 -30.11 -20.84 -8.15
C GLU A 197 -28.90 -20.02 -8.61
N PHE A 198 -27.73 -20.29 -8.03
CA PHE A 198 -26.47 -19.67 -8.46
C PHE A 198 -26.05 -20.12 -9.85
N GLU A 199 -26.15 -21.41 -10.15
CA GLU A 199 -25.79 -21.98 -11.46
C GLU A 199 -26.71 -21.44 -12.57
N GLU A 200 -28.01 -21.34 -12.32
CA GLU A 200 -28.98 -20.78 -13.26
C GLU A 200 -28.67 -19.31 -13.61
N ASP A 201 -28.39 -18.46 -12.62
CA ASP A 201 -28.01 -17.05 -12.88
C ASP A 201 -26.63 -16.91 -13.53
N TYR A 202 -25.68 -17.80 -13.23
CA TYR A 202 -24.34 -17.77 -13.81
C TYR A 202 -24.31 -18.19 -15.28
N LEU A 203 -25.20 -19.11 -15.69
CA LEU A 203 -25.29 -19.63 -17.05
C LEU A 203 -26.24 -18.82 -17.97
N ALA A 204 -26.99 -17.86 -17.41
CA ALA A 204 -27.90 -16.97 -18.14
C ALA A 204 -27.18 -15.84 -18.89
#